data_AF-B7KQA5-F1
#
_entry.id   AF-B7KQA5-F1
#
_cell.length_a   1.000
_cell.length_b   1.000
_cell.length_c   1.000
_cell.angle_alpha   90.00
_cell.angle_beta   90.00
_cell.angle_gamma   90.00
#
_symmetry.space_group_name_H-M   'P 1'
#
loop_
_entity.id
_entity.type
_entity.pdbx_description
1 polymer ?
#
loop_
_entity_poly.entity_id
_entity_poly.type
_entity_poly.pdbx_seq_one_letter_code
_entity_poly.pdbx_strand_id
1 'polypeptide(L)'
;MLGLLLVADPNTSSAQGVQDVPAASAEADEPRPGPPPPLPDISDPNGRAGEALNEPGERSGIPKALRASGSKAGGPANDLNSSGRAEAPAPPKGNLSRVVAGKELFHGNYCGKGQRGEGLPPTDDLDAACMRHDACYDTAGYSSCACDATLKRDAAIVSDSPSVSLEVRRRALSVIEAATAMDCRAP
;
A
#
# COMPACT_ATOMS: atom_id res chain seq x y z
N MET A 1 47.52 -3.55 -41.21
CA MET A 1 46.91 -4.88 -41.40
C MET A 1 46.13 -5.18 -40.12
N LEU A 2 45.02 -4.54 -39.77
CA LEU A 2 43.75 -4.22 -40.44
C LEU A 2 42.94 -5.46 -40.89
N GLY A 3 41.79 -5.65 -40.24
CA GLY A 3 40.68 -6.59 -40.52
C GLY A 3 39.92 -6.85 -39.20
N LEU A 4 38.73 -6.32 -38.87
CA LEU A 4 37.48 -6.06 -39.63
C LEU A 4 37.04 -7.33 -40.39
N LEU A 5 35.84 -7.92 -40.20
CA LEU A 5 34.50 -7.36 -39.99
C LEU A 5 33.52 -8.36 -39.35
N LEU A 6 32.54 -7.80 -38.62
CA LEU A 6 31.28 -8.43 -38.23
C LEU A 6 30.37 -8.62 -39.45
N VAL A 7 29.59 -9.72 -39.45
CA VAL A 7 28.54 -10.01 -40.42
C VAL A 7 27.19 -9.98 -39.72
N ALA A 8 26.29 -9.11 -40.18
CA ALA A 8 24.83 -9.28 -40.09
C ALA A 8 24.15 -8.26 -41.04
N ASP A 9 23.85 -8.71 -42.27
CA ASP A 9 22.87 -8.11 -43.17
C ASP A 9 21.45 -8.63 -42.83
N PRO A 10 20.38 -8.25 -43.57
CA PRO A 10 19.60 -7.04 -43.41
C PRO A 10 18.12 -7.42 -43.19
N ASN A 11 17.22 -6.46 -43.00
CA ASN A 11 15.89 -6.50 -43.64
C ASN A 11 15.14 -5.20 -43.37
N THR A 12 15.34 -4.29 -44.31
CA THR A 12 14.46 -3.16 -44.61
C THR A 12 13.30 -3.71 -45.45
N SER A 13 12.06 -3.41 -45.08
CA SER A 13 10.94 -3.57 -46.02
C SER A 13 9.88 -2.50 -45.83
N SER A 14 10.07 -1.46 -46.65
CA SER A 14 9.14 -0.58 -47.35
C SER A 14 7.69 -0.42 -46.88
N ALA A 15 7.37 0.84 -46.59
CA ALA A 15 6.04 1.41 -46.59
C ALA A 15 5.40 1.34 -47.99
N GLN A 16 4.13 0.93 -48.05
CA GLN A 16 3.30 1.05 -49.25
C GLN A 16 2.48 2.34 -49.16
N GLY A 17 2.61 3.17 -50.19
CA GLY A 17 1.78 4.35 -50.40
C GLY A 17 0.35 3.98 -50.80
N VAL A 18 -0.58 4.83 -50.38
CA VAL A 18 -1.97 4.85 -50.86
C VAL A 18 -2.27 6.26 -51.33
N GLN A 19 -2.96 6.30 -52.46
CA GLN A 19 -3.11 7.41 -53.40
C GLN A 19 -4.03 8.52 -52.86
N ASP A 20 -3.71 9.75 -53.26
CA ASP A 20 -4.53 10.95 -53.06
C ASP A 20 -5.92 10.83 -53.70
N VAL A 21 -6.95 11.26 -52.96
CA VAL A 21 -8.31 11.46 -53.45
C VAL A 21 -8.71 12.91 -53.12
N PRO A 22 -9.29 13.70 -54.05
CA PRO A 22 -9.34 15.15 -53.91
C PRO A 22 -10.45 15.66 -52.98
N ALA A 23 -10.19 16.87 -52.50
CA ALA A 23 -10.95 17.71 -51.58
C ALA A 23 -12.47 17.70 -51.76
N ALA A 24 -13.17 17.35 -50.67
CA ALA A 24 -14.49 17.86 -50.37
C ALA A 24 -14.36 18.84 -49.20
N SER A 25 -14.63 20.11 -49.48
CA SER A 25 -14.60 21.21 -48.51
C SER A 25 -15.61 20.97 -47.38
N ALA A 26 -15.11 20.70 -46.18
CA ALA A 26 -15.84 20.92 -44.94
C ALA A 26 -15.16 22.11 -44.26
N GLU A 27 -15.86 23.24 -44.20
CA GLU A 27 -15.41 24.39 -43.42
C GLU A 27 -15.26 23.95 -41.96
N ALA A 28 -14.04 24.05 -41.44
CA ALA A 28 -13.73 23.80 -40.05
C ALA A 28 -14.26 24.98 -39.22
N ASP A 29 -15.33 24.76 -38.47
CA ASP A 29 -15.64 25.59 -37.32
C ASP A 29 -14.56 25.32 -36.27
N GLU A 30 -13.63 26.26 -36.12
CA GLU A 30 -12.50 26.15 -35.20
C GLU A 30 -13.04 26.10 -33.75
N PRO A 31 -12.84 25.01 -32.99
CA PRO A 31 -13.36 24.93 -31.62
C PRO A 31 -12.69 26.00 -30.76
N ARG A 32 -13.44 27.02 -30.35
CA ARG A 32 -12.94 28.05 -29.43
C ARG A 32 -12.47 27.36 -28.14
N PRO A 33 -11.20 27.55 -27.71
CA PRO A 33 -10.71 27.00 -26.46
C PRO A 33 -11.60 27.47 -25.30
N GLY A 34 -12.08 26.51 -24.51
CA GLY A 34 -12.74 26.82 -23.25
C GLY A 34 -11.79 27.55 -22.29
N PRO A 35 -12.31 28.29 -21.30
CA PRO A 35 -11.49 28.95 -20.31
C PRO A 35 -10.55 27.94 -19.62
N PRO A 36 -9.31 28.33 -19.29
CA PRO A 36 -8.38 27.45 -18.61
C PRO A 36 -8.96 27.02 -17.25
N PRO A 37 -8.68 25.79 -16.79
CA PRO A 37 -9.11 25.35 -15.48
C PRO A 37 -8.54 26.28 -14.39
N PRO A 38 -9.27 26.49 -13.29
CA PRO A 38 -8.78 27.30 -12.18
C PRO A 38 -7.48 26.71 -11.64
N LEU A 39 -6.53 27.59 -11.31
CA LEU A 39 -5.28 27.18 -10.68
C LEU A 39 -5.55 26.62 -9.28
N PRO A 40 -4.81 25.58 -8.86
CA PRO A 40 -4.95 25.02 -7.52
C PRO A 40 -4.56 26.07 -6.46
N ASP A 41 -5.33 26.13 -5.37
CA ASP A 41 -4.99 26.97 -4.22
C ASP A 41 -3.78 26.37 -3.49
N ILE A 42 -2.65 27.07 -3.56
CA ILE A 42 -1.35 26.63 -3.00
C ILE A 42 -1.31 26.84 -1.47
N SER A 43 -2.31 27.53 -0.91
CA SER A 43 -2.36 27.92 0.51
C SER A 43 -2.79 26.77 1.43
N ASP A 44 -3.39 25.71 0.87
CA ASP A 44 -3.74 24.49 1.61
C ASP A 44 -3.26 23.24 0.83
N PRO A 45 -2.03 22.75 1.08
CA PRO A 45 -1.48 21.61 0.36
C PRO A 45 -2.28 20.30 0.58
N ASN A 46 -3.19 20.27 1.55
CA ASN A 46 -4.10 19.16 1.82
C ASN A 46 -5.59 19.51 1.59
N GLY A 47 -5.87 20.75 1.19
CA GLY A 47 -7.20 21.32 0.98
C GLY A 47 -7.78 20.88 -0.34
N ARG A 48 -8.24 19.64 -0.39
CA ARG A 48 -8.93 19.11 -1.56
C ARG A 48 -10.36 19.62 -1.59
N ALA A 49 -10.63 20.63 -2.41
CA ALA A 49 -11.96 20.93 -2.93
C ALA A 49 -12.45 19.86 -3.93
N GLY A 50 -12.12 18.58 -3.69
CA GLY A 50 -12.47 17.46 -4.54
C GLY A 50 -13.27 16.43 -3.75
N GLU A 51 -14.35 15.92 -4.36
CA GLU A 51 -15.17 14.82 -3.85
C GLU A 51 -14.34 13.68 -3.22
N ALA A 52 -14.98 13.00 -2.27
CA ALA A 52 -14.39 11.90 -1.54
C ALA A 52 -13.81 10.82 -2.49
N LEU A 53 -12.56 10.42 -2.23
CA LEU A 53 -11.77 9.48 -3.07
C LEU A 53 -12.37 8.07 -3.20
N ASN A 54 -13.46 7.78 -2.48
CA ASN A 54 -14.10 6.48 -2.51
C ASN A 54 -14.95 6.26 -3.77
N GLU A 55 -15.27 7.31 -4.54
CA GLU A 55 -15.97 7.16 -5.82
C GLU A 55 -15.41 8.09 -6.91
N PRO A 56 -15.22 7.61 -8.15
CA PRO A 56 -14.91 8.49 -9.27
C PRO A 56 -16.10 9.42 -9.54
N GLY A 57 -15.88 10.73 -9.48
CA GLY A 57 -16.92 11.74 -9.74
C GLY A 57 -17.55 11.60 -11.13
N GLU A 58 -18.69 12.27 -11.34
CA GLU A 58 -19.51 12.12 -12.56
C GLU A 58 -18.75 12.41 -13.88
N ARG A 59 -17.66 13.16 -13.80
CA ARG A 59 -16.76 13.50 -14.92
C ARG A 59 -15.66 12.46 -15.19
N SER A 60 -15.62 11.36 -14.43
CA SER A 60 -14.63 10.31 -14.61
C SER A 60 -14.89 9.53 -15.91
N GLY A 61 -13.91 9.55 -16.82
CA GLY A 61 -13.92 8.74 -18.05
C GLY A 61 -13.81 7.22 -17.82
N ILE A 62 -13.72 6.78 -16.57
CA ILE A 62 -13.73 5.36 -16.21
C ILE A 62 -15.16 4.82 -16.42
N PRO A 63 -15.38 3.78 -17.24
CA PRO A 63 -16.69 3.16 -17.39
C PRO A 63 -17.28 2.75 -16.04
N LYS A 64 -18.59 2.97 -15.82
CA LYS A 64 -19.26 2.68 -14.52
C LYS A 64 -19.01 1.26 -14.03
N ALA A 65 -18.94 0.30 -14.94
CA ALA A 65 -18.62 -1.12 -14.66
C ALA A 65 -17.22 -1.33 -14.08
N LEU A 66 -16.27 -0.45 -14.36
CA LEU A 66 -14.87 -0.53 -13.91
C LEU A 66 -14.58 0.33 -12.67
N ARG A 67 -15.53 1.17 -12.23
CA ARG A 67 -15.32 2.08 -11.08
C ARG A 67 -15.09 1.34 -9.76
N ALA A 68 -15.65 0.13 -9.61
CA ALA A 68 -15.42 -0.73 -8.45
C ALA A 68 -14.27 -1.74 -8.65
N SER A 69 -13.54 -1.68 -9.77
CA SER A 69 -12.47 -2.64 -10.08
C SER A 69 -11.34 -2.59 -9.04
N GLY A 70 -11.02 -1.40 -8.54
CA GLY A 70 -10.02 -1.21 -7.46
C GLY A 70 -10.48 -1.66 -6.07
N SER A 71 -11.76 -1.97 -5.89
CA SER A 71 -12.34 -2.35 -4.58
C SER A 71 -12.23 -3.85 -4.30
N LYS A 72 -11.75 -4.65 -5.27
CA LYS A 72 -11.52 -6.09 -5.12
C LYS A 72 -10.06 -6.41 -5.36
N ALA A 73 -9.41 -6.98 -4.35
CA ALA A 73 -8.08 -7.57 -4.51
C ALA A 73 -8.20 -9.04 -4.96
N GLY A 74 -7.21 -9.50 -5.73
CA GLY A 74 -7.25 -10.81 -6.38
C GLY A 74 -8.13 -10.82 -7.64
N GLY A 75 -7.71 -11.62 -8.61
CA GLY A 75 -8.28 -11.69 -9.95
C GLY A 75 -7.88 -12.99 -10.64
N PRO A 76 -8.13 -13.16 -11.95
CA PRO A 76 -7.66 -14.33 -12.68
C PRO A 76 -6.14 -14.49 -12.55
N ALA A 77 -5.65 -15.71 -12.78
CA ALA A 77 -4.25 -16.03 -12.58
C ALA A 77 -3.34 -15.12 -13.44
N ASN A 78 -2.30 -14.56 -12.81
CA ASN A 78 -1.27 -13.75 -13.44
C ASN A 78 0.05 -13.89 -12.65
N ASP A 79 1.11 -13.20 -13.07
CA ASP A 79 2.43 -13.26 -12.43
C ASP A 79 2.41 -12.87 -10.94
N LEU A 80 1.44 -12.07 -10.51
CA LEU A 80 1.26 -11.59 -9.13
C LEU A 80 0.25 -12.43 -8.32
N ASN A 81 -0.58 -13.22 -8.99
CA ASN A 81 -1.59 -14.09 -8.39
C ASN A 81 -1.63 -15.45 -9.10
N SER A 82 -0.61 -16.29 -8.89
CA SER A 82 -0.52 -17.60 -9.55
C SER A 82 -1.68 -18.53 -9.21
N SER A 83 -2.36 -18.30 -8.08
CA SER A 83 -3.51 -19.11 -7.65
C SER A 83 -4.80 -18.81 -8.41
N GLY A 84 -4.90 -17.64 -9.07
CA GLY A 84 -6.11 -17.16 -9.72
C GLY A 84 -7.32 -16.99 -8.79
N ARG A 85 -7.11 -17.03 -7.47
CA ARG A 85 -8.16 -16.87 -6.46
C ARG A 85 -8.36 -15.40 -6.15
N ALA A 86 -9.61 -15.01 -5.91
CA ALA A 86 -9.89 -13.72 -5.29
C ALA A 86 -9.25 -13.67 -3.90
N GLU A 87 -8.74 -12.50 -3.52
CA GLU A 87 -8.28 -12.26 -2.16
C GLU A 87 -9.49 -12.42 -1.22
N ALA A 88 -9.27 -12.94 -0.02
CA ALA A 88 -10.29 -12.90 1.01
C ALA A 88 -10.72 -11.43 1.27
N PRO A 89 -11.99 -11.17 1.61
CA PRO A 89 -12.43 -9.84 1.98
C PRO A 89 -11.49 -9.23 3.03
N ALA A 90 -11.14 -7.95 2.84
CA ALA A 90 -10.34 -7.25 3.83
C ALA A 90 -11.02 -7.34 5.20
N PRO A 91 -10.27 -7.60 6.29
CA PRO A 91 -10.85 -7.61 7.62
C PRO A 91 -11.51 -6.25 7.93
N PRO A 92 -12.51 -6.23 8.82
CA PRO A 92 -13.15 -4.98 9.22
C PRO A 92 -12.09 -3.97 9.68
N LYS A 93 -12.16 -2.75 9.15
CA LYS A 93 -11.22 -1.69 9.52
C LYS A 93 -11.43 -1.36 11.01
N GLY A 94 -10.41 -1.61 11.82
CA GLY A 94 -10.40 -1.21 13.22
C GLY A 94 -10.41 0.32 13.37
N ASN A 95 -10.71 0.80 14.58
CA ASN A 95 -10.68 2.23 14.88
C ASN A 95 -9.26 2.66 15.23
N LEU A 96 -8.48 3.05 14.22
CA LEU A 96 -7.09 3.50 14.41
C LEU A 96 -6.97 4.62 15.46
N SER A 97 -7.91 5.56 15.47
CA SER A 97 -7.92 6.67 16.43
C SER A 97 -8.00 6.20 17.88
N ARG A 98 -8.76 5.13 18.16
CA ARG A 98 -8.84 4.53 19.50
C ARG A 98 -7.57 3.77 19.87
N VAL A 99 -6.95 3.08 18.92
CA VAL A 99 -5.68 2.38 19.12
C VAL A 99 -4.56 3.37 19.45
N VAL A 100 -4.43 4.43 18.65
CA VAL A 100 -3.43 5.49 18.89
C VAL A 100 -3.69 6.22 20.21
N ALA A 101 -4.96 6.44 20.58
CA ALA A 101 -5.32 7.00 21.88
C ALA A 101 -5.11 6.04 23.07
N GLY A 102 -4.71 4.79 22.84
CA GLY A 102 -4.58 3.76 23.89
C GLY A 102 -5.89 3.34 24.53
N LYS A 103 -7.02 3.57 23.84
CA LYS A 103 -8.36 3.15 24.30
C LYS A 103 -8.69 1.73 23.88
N GLU A 104 -7.99 1.20 22.87
CA GLU A 104 -8.10 -0.16 22.36
C GLU A 104 -6.69 -0.68 22.04
N LEU A 105 -6.50 -2.00 22.15
CA LEU A 105 -5.28 -2.64 21.69
C LEU A 105 -5.32 -2.84 20.17
N PHE A 106 -4.14 -2.79 19.56
CA PHE A 106 -3.97 -3.08 18.14
C PHE A 106 -4.27 -4.56 17.87
N HIS A 107 -3.79 -5.46 18.72
CA HIS A 107 -3.94 -6.90 18.57
C HIS A 107 -3.84 -7.61 19.93
N GLY A 108 -4.53 -8.75 20.07
CA GLY A 108 -4.43 -9.61 21.25
C GLY A 108 -4.69 -8.92 22.59
N ASN A 109 -3.84 -9.23 23.57
CA ASN A 109 -3.87 -8.75 24.95
C ASN A 109 -2.74 -7.77 25.28
N TYR A 110 -1.70 -7.69 24.43
CA TYR A 110 -0.46 -6.96 24.71
C TYR A 110 -0.05 -5.99 23.60
N CYS A 111 -0.42 -6.23 22.34
CA CYS A 111 0.00 -5.31 21.28
C CYS A 111 -0.80 -4.00 21.31
N GLY A 112 -0.22 -2.93 21.86
CA GLY A 112 -0.79 -1.59 21.87
C GLY A 112 -0.21 -0.71 22.97
N LYS A 113 -0.80 0.46 23.18
CA LYS A 113 -0.45 1.29 24.34
C LYS A 113 -1.16 0.71 25.58
N GLY A 114 -0.38 0.16 26.50
CA GLY A 114 -0.89 -0.58 27.67
C GLY A 114 -1.30 -2.01 27.28
N GLN A 115 -1.89 -2.74 28.24
CA GLN A 115 -2.27 -4.15 28.08
C GLN A 115 -3.64 -4.44 28.70
N ARG A 116 -4.29 -5.53 28.26
CA ARG A 116 -5.61 -5.96 28.76
C ARG A 116 -5.57 -6.66 30.12
N GLY A 117 -4.40 -7.08 30.60
CA GLY A 117 -4.27 -7.52 31.98
C GLY A 117 -3.07 -8.40 32.25
N GLU A 118 -2.47 -8.19 33.42
CA GLU A 118 -1.48 -9.10 34.00
C GLU A 118 -2.12 -10.49 34.18
N GLY A 119 -1.43 -11.55 33.74
CA GLY A 119 -1.87 -12.93 33.93
C GLY A 119 -2.79 -13.51 32.84
N LEU A 120 -3.16 -12.75 31.80
CA LEU A 120 -3.75 -13.34 30.60
C LEU A 120 -2.67 -14.01 29.74
N PRO A 121 -2.92 -15.16 29.11
CA PRO A 121 -1.97 -15.67 28.14
C PRO A 121 -2.00 -14.80 26.86
N PRO A 122 -0.87 -14.67 26.15
CA PRO A 122 -0.88 -14.08 24.81
C PRO A 122 -1.76 -14.92 23.88
N THR A 123 -2.47 -14.27 22.95
CA THR A 123 -3.42 -14.95 22.05
C THR A 123 -2.75 -15.69 20.90
N ASP A 124 -1.56 -15.25 20.49
CA ASP A 124 -0.72 -15.88 19.47
C ASP A 124 0.76 -15.44 19.63
N ASP A 125 1.62 -15.87 18.71
CA ASP A 125 3.07 -15.57 18.75
C ASP A 125 3.39 -14.08 18.59
N LEU A 126 2.55 -13.32 17.87
CA LEU A 126 2.72 -11.87 17.75
C LEU A 126 2.40 -11.19 19.08
N ASP A 127 1.28 -11.57 19.69
CA ASP A 127 0.87 -11.06 21.00
C ASP A 127 1.91 -11.42 22.08
N ALA A 128 2.52 -12.61 21.99
CA ALA A 128 3.61 -13.01 22.88
C ALA A 128 4.88 -12.15 22.70
N ALA A 129 5.16 -11.69 21.48
CA ALA A 129 6.26 -10.75 21.23
C ALA A 129 5.99 -9.39 21.87
N CYS A 130 4.77 -8.87 21.73
CA CYS A 130 4.34 -7.63 22.39
C CYS A 130 4.42 -7.75 23.93
N MET A 131 3.96 -8.87 24.50
CA MET A 131 4.07 -9.12 25.94
C MET A 131 5.52 -9.05 26.45
N ARG A 132 6.48 -9.60 25.70
CA ARG A 132 7.91 -9.53 26.06
C ARG A 132 8.45 -8.11 25.94
N HIS A 133 7.97 -7.34 24.96
CA HIS A 133 8.36 -5.94 24.78
C HIS A 133 7.88 -5.06 25.94
N ASP A 134 6.63 -5.21 26.35
CA ASP A 134 6.08 -4.50 27.53
C ASP A 134 6.90 -4.82 28.79
N ALA A 135 7.17 -6.09 29.07
CA ALA A 135 7.99 -6.50 30.21
C ALA A 135 9.43 -5.95 30.13
N CYS A 136 9.98 -5.81 28.92
CA CYS A 136 11.31 -5.20 28.69
C CYS A 136 11.31 -3.71 29.03
N TYR A 137 10.27 -2.98 28.61
CA TYR A 137 10.08 -1.58 28.96
C TYR A 137 9.90 -1.39 30.46
N ASP A 138 9.09 -2.23 31.12
CA ASP A 138 8.90 -2.20 32.58
C ASP A 138 10.21 -2.43 33.33
N THR A 139 11.03 -3.38 32.87
CA THR A 139 12.34 -3.68 33.46
C THR A 139 13.34 -2.54 33.22
N ALA A 140 13.33 -1.93 32.04
CA ALA A 140 14.23 -0.83 31.70
C ALA A 140 13.85 0.48 32.42
N GLY A 141 12.56 0.71 32.63
CA GLY A 141 12.01 1.96 33.19
C GLY A 141 12.03 3.14 32.20
N TYR A 142 12.34 2.91 30.93
CA TYR A 142 12.33 3.91 29.86
C TYR A 142 12.10 3.25 28.48
N SER A 143 11.76 4.06 27.46
CA SER A 143 11.63 3.58 26.08
C SER A 143 12.99 3.18 25.52
N SER A 144 13.31 1.90 25.61
CA SER A 144 14.64 1.37 25.28
C SER A 144 14.74 0.93 23.83
N CYS A 145 15.72 1.49 23.10
CA CYS A 145 15.98 1.09 21.71
C CYS A 145 16.29 -0.41 21.57
N ALA A 146 16.86 -1.03 22.60
CA ALA A 146 17.16 -2.47 22.60
C ALA A 146 15.88 -3.32 22.72
N CYS A 147 14.88 -2.84 23.47
CA CYS A 147 13.57 -3.49 23.55
C CYS A 147 12.86 -3.40 22.19
N ASP A 148 12.87 -2.22 21.55
CA ASP A 148 12.24 -2.01 20.24
C ASP A 148 12.89 -2.85 19.13
N ALA A 149 14.23 -2.92 19.13
CA ALA A 149 14.96 -3.78 18.21
C ALA A 149 14.67 -5.27 18.42
N THR A 150 14.33 -5.68 19.65
CA THR A 150 13.93 -7.06 19.95
C THR A 150 12.51 -7.33 19.48
N LEU A 151 11.57 -6.43 19.76
CA LEU A 151 10.20 -6.51 19.22
C LEU A 151 10.20 -6.62 17.69
N LYS A 152 11.00 -5.80 17.01
CA LYS A 152 11.14 -5.81 15.55
C LYS A 152 11.58 -7.18 15.02
N ARG A 153 12.58 -7.81 15.67
CA ARG A 153 13.08 -9.14 15.27
C ARG A 153 12.04 -10.22 15.50
N ASP A 154 11.38 -10.20 16.66
CA ASP A 154 10.38 -11.19 17.01
C ASP A 154 9.16 -11.09 16.06
N ALA A 155 8.70 -9.88 15.75
CA ALA A 155 7.62 -9.66 14.80
C ALA A 155 8.00 -10.08 13.36
N ALA A 156 9.27 -9.93 12.95
CA ALA A 156 9.75 -10.40 11.65
C ALA A 156 9.67 -11.94 11.53
N ILE A 157 10.01 -12.66 12.60
CA ILE A 157 9.85 -14.13 12.64
C ILE A 157 8.38 -14.51 12.42
N VAL A 158 7.45 -13.77 13.04
CA VAL A 158 6.01 -14.02 12.85
C VAL A 158 5.54 -13.68 11.43
N SER A 159 5.99 -12.56 10.84
CA SER A 159 5.57 -12.16 9.49
C SER A 159 6.00 -13.14 8.40
N ASP A 160 7.16 -13.77 8.60
CA ASP A 160 7.79 -14.66 7.63
C ASP A 160 7.30 -16.12 7.76
N SER A 161 6.63 -16.45 8.85
CA SER A 161 6.17 -17.82 9.12
C SER A 161 4.95 -18.19 8.26
N PRO A 162 5.03 -19.18 7.36
CA PRO A 162 3.91 -19.57 6.50
C PRO A 162 2.78 -20.31 7.24
N SER A 163 3.03 -20.81 8.45
CA SER A 163 2.02 -21.45 9.29
C SER A 163 1.12 -20.45 10.03
N VAL A 164 1.54 -19.19 10.12
CA VAL A 164 0.78 -18.11 10.76
C VAL A 164 -0.26 -17.56 9.77
N SER A 165 -1.43 -17.20 10.28
CA SER A 165 -2.50 -16.64 9.44
C SER A 165 -2.03 -15.36 8.73
N LEU A 166 -2.53 -15.14 7.52
CA LEU A 166 -2.18 -13.95 6.74
C LEU A 166 -2.51 -12.64 7.48
N GLU A 167 -3.58 -12.63 8.26
CA GLU A 167 -3.95 -11.46 9.07
C GLU A 167 -2.89 -11.18 10.14
N VAL A 168 -2.46 -12.18 10.90
CA VAL A 168 -1.45 -12.01 11.97
C VAL A 168 -0.11 -11.63 11.36
N ARG A 169 0.29 -12.22 10.24
CA ARG A 169 1.51 -11.82 9.51
C ARG A 169 1.48 -10.36 9.06
N ARG A 170 0.34 -9.88 8.54
CA ARG A 170 0.16 -8.47 8.14
C ARG A 170 0.22 -7.53 9.35
N ARG A 171 -0.38 -7.92 10.46
CA ARG A 171 -0.28 -7.19 11.73
C ARG A 171 1.16 -7.15 12.24
N ALA A 172 1.90 -8.24 12.13
CA ALA A 172 3.32 -8.30 12.51
C ALA A 172 4.16 -7.30 11.70
N LEU A 173 3.92 -7.18 10.39
CA LEU A 173 4.57 -6.15 9.57
C LEU A 173 4.23 -4.73 10.06
N SER A 174 2.99 -4.46 10.47
CA SER A 174 2.64 -3.16 11.06
C SER A 174 3.37 -2.90 12.38
N VAL A 175 3.57 -3.94 13.21
CA VAL A 175 4.36 -3.86 14.45
C VAL A 175 5.84 -3.57 14.17
N ILE A 176 6.43 -4.15 13.12
CA ILE A 176 7.81 -3.87 12.67
C ILE A 176 7.99 -2.40 12.31
N GLU A 177 7.05 -1.84 11.54
CA GLU A 177 7.08 -0.43 11.15
C GLU A 177 6.91 0.48 12.36
N ALA A 178 5.96 0.16 13.24
CA ALA A 178 5.76 0.91 14.48
C ALA A 178 7.01 0.89 15.36
N ALA A 179 7.61 -0.28 15.60
CA ALA A 179 8.84 -0.43 16.40
C ALA A 179 10.04 0.32 15.79
N THR A 180 10.04 0.54 14.48
CA THR A 180 11.09 1.34 13.81
C THR A 180 10.84 2.85 13.97
N ALA A 181 9.59 3.27 14.13
CA ALA A 181 9.19 4.67 14.21
C ALA A 181 9.10 5.24 15.64
N MET A 182 9.11 4.39 16.67
CA MET A 182 9.04 4.83 18.06
C MET A 182 10.31 5.55 18.50
N ASP A 183 10.15 6.66 19.23
CA ASP A 183 11.26 7.35 19.87
C ASP A 183 11.79 6.50 21.03
N CYS A 184 13.11 6.28 21.03
CA CYS A 184 13.77 5.44 22.01
C CYS A 184 15.09 6.05 22.48
N ARG A 185 15.56 5.60 23.65
CA ARG A 185 16.85 5.95 24.25
C ARG A 185 17.77 4.72 24.28
N ALA A 186 19.02 4.92 23.87
CA ALA A 186 20.10 3.97 24.09
C ALA A 186 20.54 4.03 25.58
N PRO A 187 21.00 2.91 26.17
CA PRO A 187 21.41 2.85 27.58
C PRO A 187 22.37 3.98 27.99
#